data_AF-A0AAD9VZM4-F1
#
_entry.id   AF-A0AAD9VZM4-F1
#
_cell.length_a   1.000
_cell.length_b   1.000
_cell.length_c   1.000
_cell.angle_alpha   90.00
_cell.angle_beta   90.00
_cell.angle_gamma   90.00
#
_symmetry.space_group_name_H-M   'P 1'
#
loop_
_entity.id
_entity.type
_entity.pdbx_description
1 polymer ?
#
loop_
_entity_poly.entity_id
_entity_poly.type
_entity_poly.pdbx_seq_one_letter_code
_entity_poly.pdbx_strand_id
1 'polypeptide(L)'
;MKHSAVIAALAGIAAAARRPTRDVVHPQHVSAPNMRNTTYPEYSTNWSGSVQIGKGFNKVQGTIVAPRATGGSSAAASAWVGIDGDTCSSAILQTGISFYGDGSYDAWYEWIPDYSHSFSNFAISEGDSIYMEVDASSKTAGVATLENLTTGQKVTHSFSSPPSTLCETNAEWIVEDFESGGSLIPLANFGSVTFTDASASGSAGTVTPNGGTIIDIQDSNGNVLTNCATSGSDLTCTYTG
;
A
#
# COMPACT_ATOMS: atom_id res chain seq x y z
N MET A 1 38.77 -82.42 20.23
CA MET A 1 37.84 -83.49 19.77
C MET A 1 36.44 -82.89 19.71
N LYS A 2 35.64 -83.13 18.66
CA LYS A 2 34.17 -82.83 18.54
C LYS A 2 33.80 -81.31 18.62
N HIS A 3 33.07 -80.69 17.67
CA HIS A 3 31.64 -80.80 17.30
C HIS A 3 30.70 -80.36 18.46
N SER A 4 29.70 -79.46 18.36
CA SER A 4 29.05 -78.65 17.27
C SER A 4 28.46 -77.33 17.88
N ALA A 5 27.97 -76.25 17.22
CA ALA A 5 27.38 -75.94 15.90
C ALA A 5 25.87 -76.34 15.74
N VAL A 6 24.87 -75.53 15.30
CA VAL A 6 24.70 -74.09 14.91
C VAL A 6 23.18 -73.68 15.13
N ILE A 7 22.76 -72.43 14.78
CA ILE A 7 21.36 -71.89 14.58
C ILE A 7 20.60 -71.47 15.87
N ALA A 8 19.84 -70.36 16.05
CA ALA A 8 19.40 -69.14 15.30
C ALA A 8 17.90 -69.01 14.90
N ALA A 9 17.34 -67.78 15.03
CA ALA A 9 16.09 -67.25 14.42
C ALA A 9 14.71 -67.86 14.86
N LEU A 10 13.53 -67.21 14.69
CA LEU A 10 13.09 -65.80 14.85
C LEU A 10 11.55 -65.69 14.75
N ALA A 11 10.89 -64.92 15.63
CA ALA A 11 9.55 -64.31 15.44
C ALA A 11 9.23 -63.31 16.58
N GLY A 12 8.48 -62.22 16.42
CA GLY A 12 7.96 -61.62 15.18
C GLY A 12 6.53 -61.07 15.28
N ILE A 13 6.33 -59.86 15.82
CA ILE A 13 5.13 -58.99 15.72
C ILE A 13 5.61 -57.52 15.83
N ALA A 14 4.93 -56.57 15.19
CA ALA A 14 5.29 -55.14 15.21
C ALA A 14 4.09 -54.22 15.51
N ALA A 15 4.32 -53.09 16.17
CA ALA A 15 3.33 -52.01 16.31
C ALA A 15 3.99 -50.62 16.53
N ALA A 16 3.64 -49.67 15.64
CA ALA A 16 3.76 -48.21 15.69
C ALA A 16 4.69 -47.53 16.74
N ALA A 17 5.76 -46.90 16.25
CA ALA A 17 6.43 -45.80 16.97
C ALA A 17 5.57 -44.52 16.94
N ARG A 18 5.42 -43.84 18.09
CA ARG A 18 4.79 -42.51 18.15
C ARG A 18 5.79 -41.43 17.69
N ARG A 19 5.41 -40.63 16.68
CA ARG A 19 6.14 -39.39 16.34
C ARG A 19 5.87 -38.32 17.41
N PRO A 20 6.83 -37.44 17.72
CA PRO A 20 6.52 -36.19 18.41
C PRO A 20 5.69 -35.30 17.48
N THR A 21 4.56 -34.80 17.96
CA THR A 21 3.84 -33.70 17.31
C THR A 21 4.66 -32.42 17.51
N ARG A 22 4.97 -31.73 16.41
CA ARG A 22 5.38 -30.32 16.49
C ARG A 22 4.12 -29.52 16.78
N ASP A 23 4.04 -28.89 17.93
CA ASP A 23 3.04 -27.84 18.17
C ASP A 23 3.42 -26.65 17.28
N VAL A 24 2.69 -26.50 16.17
CA VAL A 24 2.79 -25.33 15.30
C VAL A 24 2.06 -24.20 16.01
N VAL A 25 2.80 -23.47 16.83
CA VAL A 25 2.37 -22.18 17.37
C VAL A 25 2.11 -21.26 16.18
N HIS A 26 0.85 -21.15 15.79
CA HIS A 26 0.41 -20.14 14.85
C HIS A 26 0.59 -18.79 15.54
N PRO A 27 1.21 -17.80 14.89
CA PRO A 27 1.11 -16.43 15.35
C PRO A 27 -0.38 -16.05 15.33
N GLN A 28 -0.99 -15.92 16.51
CA GLN A 28 -2.24 -15.18 16.56
C GLN A 28 -1.88 -13.73 16.24
N HIS A 29 -2.25 -13.28 15.04
CA HIS A 29 -2.36 -11.85 14.78
C HIS A 29 -3.40 -11.32 15.75
N VAL A 30 -2.93 -10.76 16.88
CA VAL A 30 -3.76 -9.96 17.77
C VAL A 30 -4.04 -8.68 17.00
N SER A 31 -5.14 -8.67 16.25
CA SER A 31 -5.60 -7.50 15.51
C SER A 31 -5.65 -6.31 16.46
N ALA A 32 -4.73 -5.36 16.27
CA ALA A 32 -4.74 -4.15 17.06
C ALA A 32 -6.09 -3.45 16.84
N PRO A 33 -6.71 -2.87 17.89
CA PRO A 33 -7.96 -2.16 17.74
C PRO A 33 -7.81 -1.10 16.66
N ASN A 34 -8.83 -0.94 15.81
CA ASN A 34 -8.76 -0.02 14.67
C ASN A 34 -8.63 1.43 15.19
N MET A 35 -7.42 1.97 15.15
CA MET A 35 -7.07 3.28 15.66
C MET A 35 -7.33 4.34 14.59
N ARG A 36 -8.54 4.88 14.67
CA ARG A 36 -8.90 6.20 14.14
C ARG A 36 -8.90 7.17 15.32
N ASN A 37 -8.20 8.29 15.24
CA ASN A 37 -8.34 9.36 16.24
C ASN A 37 -9.66 10.10 15.98
N THR A 38 -10.78 9.45 16.30
CA THR A 38 -12.15 9.92 15.98
C THR A 38 -12.53 11.26 16.61
N THR A 39 -11.65 11.86 17.42
CA THR A 39 -11.82 13.21 17.97
C THR A 39 -11.84 14.23 16.84
N TYR A 40 -10.92 14.12 15.88
CA TYR A 40 -10.80 14.96 14.69
C TYR A 40 -10.07 14.18 13.56
N PRO A 41 -10.78 13.48 12.66
CA PRO A 41 -10.24 13.27 11.31
C PRO A 41 -10.15 14.63 10.61
N GLU A 42 -9.10 14.82 9.81
CA GLU A 42 -9.02 15.98 8.92
C GLU A 42 -9.78 15.69 7.61
N TYR A 43 -10.23 16.74 6.92
CA TYR A 43 -11.03 16.60 5.71
C TYR A 43 -10.36 17.28 4.53
N SER A 44 -10.26 16.58 3.41
CA SER A 44 -9.83 17.10 2.12
C SER A 44 -10.95 16.97 1.10
N THR A 45 -10.92 17.79 0.05
CA THR A 45 -11.85 17.66 -1.09
C THR A 45 -11.49 16.53 -2.04
N ASN A 46 -10.23 16.07 -2.03
CA ASN A 46 -9.72 15.03 -2.93
C ASN A 46 -9.00 13.87 -2.22
N TRP A 47 -8.39 14.07 -1.06
CA TRP A 47 -7.58 13.04 -0.39
C TRP A 47 -8.28 12.33 0.76
N SER A 48 -8.03 11.02 0.89
CA SER A 48 -8.28 10.23 2.09
C SER A 48 -7.10 9.32 2.37
N GLY A 49 -6.74 9.07 3.63
CA GLY A 49 -5.63 8.19 3.97
C GLY A 49 -4.95 8.54 5.27
N SER A 50 -3.62 8.41 5.28
CA SER A 50 -2.78 8.72 6.44
C SER A 50 -1.49 9.42 6.03
N VAL A 51 -1.22 10.57 6.66
CA VAL A 51 -0.01 11.38 6.44
C VAL A 51 0.84 11.37 7.70
N GLN A 52 2.11 10.96 7.58
CA GLN A 52 3.12 11.11 8.64
C GLN A 52 3.85 12.45 8.46
N ILE A 53 3.81 13.30 9.47
CA ILE A 53 4.49 14.61 9.48
C ILE A 53 5.81 14.47 10.25
N GLY A 54 6.93 14.77 9.60
CA GLY A 54 8.28 14.48 10.09
C GLY A 54 9.36 15.30 9.36
N LYS A 55 10.58 14.74 9.28
CA LYS A 55 11.73 15.34 8.57
C LYS A 55 12.71 14.29 8.04
N GLY A 56 13.19 14.50 6.82
CA GLY A 56 14.14 13.61 6.16
C GLY A 56 13.54 12.24 5.86
N PHE A 57 12.23 12.16 5.55
CA PHE A 57 11.64 10.98 4.92
C PHE A 57 12.23 10.83 3.52
N ASN A 58 12.73 9.63 3.19
CA ASN A 58 13.39 9.38 1.92
C ASN A 58 12.89 8.12 1.21
N LYS A 59 12.02 7.32 1.83
CA LYS A 59 11.43 6.14 1.20
C LYS A 59 10.05 5.87 1.78
N VAL A 60 9.06 5.59 0.93
CA VAL A 60 7.70 5.24 1.35
C VAL A 60 7.22 4.09 0.48
N GLN A 61 6.70 3.03 1.12
CA GLN A 61 6.22 1.83 0.45
C GLN A 61 4.90 1.34 1.03
N GLY A 62 4.16 0.56 0.24
CA GLY A 62 3.00 -0.21 0.69
C GLY A 62 2.44 -1.11 -0.41
N THR A 63 1.71 -2.15 -0.01
CA THR A 63 1.07 -3.11 -0.91
C THR A 63 -0.44 -3.00 -0.78
N ILE A 64 -1.14 -2.87 -1.91
CA ILE A 64 -2.62 -2.95 -1.98
C ILE A 64 -3.05 -4.15 -2.80
N VAL A 65 -4.30 -4.59 -2.61
CA VAL A 65 -4.99 -5.44 -3.59
C VAL A 65 -5.80 -4.53 -4.52
N ALA A 66 -5.63 -4.68 -5.83
CA ALA A 66 -6.28 -3.84 -6.84
C ALA A 66 -7.82 -3.96 -6.74
N PRO A 67 -8.54 -2.86 -6.40
CA PRO A 67 -9.96 -2.91 -6.09
C PRO A 67 -10.83 -2.94 -7.36
N ARG A 68 -12.05 -3.45 -7.23
CA ARG A 68 -13.05 -3.40 -8.29
C ARG A 68 -13.86 -2.11 -8.23
N ALA A 69 -13.40 -1.06 -8.90
CA ALA A 69 -14.12 0.21 -8.98
C ALA A 69 -15.51 0.08 -9.66
N THR A 70 -16.45 0.92 -9.19
CA THR A 70 -17.81 1.07 -9.72
C THR A 70 -18.27 2.54 -9.56
N GLY A 71 -19.46 2.89 -10.08
CA GLY A 71 -20.02 4.26 -10.02
C GLY A 71 -20.38 4.84 -11.38
N GLY A 72 -19.83 4.28 -12.46
CA GLY A 72 -20.07 4.70 -13.84
C GLY A 72 -18.76 4.77 -14.63
N SER A 73 -18.83 4.76 -15.97
CA SER A 73 -17.64 4.71 -16.83
C SER A 73 -16.78 5.98 -16.84
N SER A 74 -17.26 7.07 -16.24
CA SER A 74 -16.49 8.31 -16.03
C SER A 74 -15.97 8.44 -14.60
N ALA A 75 -16.33 7.53 -13.70
CA ALA A 75 -15.91 7.59 -12.31
C ALA A 75 -14.55 6.89 -12.13
N ALA A 76 -13.69 7.40 -11.25
CA ALA A 76 -12.46 6.71 -10.88
C ALA A 76 -11.99 7.10 -9.47
N ALA A 77 -10.94 6.44 -9.00
CA ALA A 77 -10.09 6.92 -7.91
C ALA A 77 -8.67 6.40 -8.13
N SER A 78 -7.71 6.99 -7.42
CA SER A 78 -6.33 6.51 -7.35
C SER A 78 -6.02 5.94 -5.97
N ALA A 79 -5.07 5.03 -5.87
CA ALA A 79 -4.41 4.67 -4.62
C ALA A 79 -2.89 4.67 -4.83
N TRP A 80 -2.17 5.41 -3.98
CA TRP A 80 -0.76 5.72 -4.19
C TRP A 80 0.02 5.89 -2.87
N VAL A 81 1.36 5.91 -3.00
CA VAL A 81 2.30 6.24 -1.91
C VAL A 81 3.21 7.38 -2.33
N GLY A 82 3.55 8.29 -1.40
CA GLY A 82 4.27 9.51 -1.74
C GLY A 82 5.08 10.15 -0.61
N ILE A 83 5.90 11.13 -1.00
CA ILE A 83 6.71 12.00 -0.14
C ILE A 83 6.38 13.47 -0.50
N ASP A 84 6.13 14.28 0.53
CA ASP A 84 5.64 15.66 0.44
C ASP A 84 4.26 15.82 -0.24
N GLY A 85 3.66 17.02 -0.15
CA GLY A 85 2.30 17.31 -0.63
C GLY A 85 1.43 18.08 0.35
N ASP A 86 1.30 17.56 1.57
CA ASP A 86 0.55 18.18 2.68
C ASP A 86 1.26 19.43 3.25
N THR A 87 2.13 19.30 4.27
CA THR A 87 2.82 20.47 4.85
C THR A 87 3.89 21.06 3.94
N CYS A 88 4.26 20.34 2.87
CA CYS A 88 5.20 20.77 1.83
C CYS A 88 4.51 20.84 0.47
N SER A 89 4.07 22.03 0.08
CA SER A 89 3.38 22.28 -1.20
C SER A 89 4.32 22.60 -2.38
N SER A 90 5.64 22.41 -2.24
CA SER A 90 6.60 22.69 -3.33
C SER A 90 6.83 21.52 -4.28
N ALA A 91 6.55 20.29 -3.86
CA ALA A 91 6.76 19.07 -4.63
C ALA A 91 5.95 17.92 -4.03
N ILE A 92 5.64 16.92 -4.85
CA ILE A 92 5.27 15.56 -4.42
C ILE A 92 6.09 14.59 -5.27
N LEU A 93 6.71 13.58 -4.67
CA LEU A 93 7.19 12.39 -5.38
C LEU A 93 6.23 11.25 -5.05
N GLN A 94 5.51 10.75 -6.06
CA GLN A 94 4.44 9.76 -5.85
C GLN A 94 4.33 8.71 -6.97
N THR A 95 3.80 7.54 -6.62
CA THR A 95 3.48 6.47 -7.58
C THR A 95 2.32 5.61 -7.07
N GLY A 96 1.51 5.09 -7.98
CA GLY A 96 0.39 4.24 -7.64
C GLY A 96 -0.40 3.76 -8.84
N ILE A 97 -1.67 3.44 -8.60
CA ILE A 97 -2.60 3.00 -9.64
C ILE A 97 -3.88 3.84 -9.60
N SER A 98 -4.52 4.00 -10.75
CA SER A 98 -5.88 4.51 -10.90
C SER A 98 -6.81 3.36 -11.30
N PHE A 99 -8.03 3.36 -10.78
CA PHE A 99 -9.06 2.35 -11.05
C PHE A 99 -10.39 3.01 -11.42
N TYR A 100 -10.93 2.63 -12.57
CA TYR A 100 -12.06 3.29 -13.23
C TYR A 100 -13.33 2.44 -13.10
N GLY A 101 -14.48 3.09 -13.00
CA GLY A 101 -15.78 2.45 -12.80
C GLY A 101 -16.33 1.65 -13.99
N ASP A 102 -15.58 1.57 -15.10
CA ASP A 102 -15.80 0.62 -16.20
C ASP A 102 -15.01 -0.70 -16.02
N GLY A 103 -14.10 -0.77 -15.04
CA GLY A 103 -13.22 -1.91 -14.77
C GLY A 103 -11.82 -1.81 -15.39
N SER A 104 -11.45 -0.67 -15.98
CA SER A 104 -10.08 -0.40 -16.43
C SER A 104 -9.18 0.12 -15.28
N TYR A 105 -7.87 0.08 -15.52
CA TYR A 105 -6.83 0.53 -14.59
C TYR A 105 -5.76 1.32 -15.36
N ASP A 106 -5.09 2.26 -14.69
CA ASP A 106 -3.78 2.79 -15.11
C ASP A 106 -2.77 2.67 -13.96
N ALA A 107 -1.48 2.68 -14.29
CA ALA A 107 -0.38 2.52 -13.36
C ALA A 107 0.62 3.64 -13.62
N TRP A 108 0.96 4.47 -12.64
CA TRP A 108 1.56 5.77 -12.92
C TRP A 108 2.62 6.23 -11.90
N TYR A 109 3.44 7.19 -12.33
CA TYR A 109 4.43 7.91 -11.52
C TYR A 109 4.36 9.41 -11.80
N GLU A 110 4.66 10.23 -10.80
CA GLU A 110 4.65 11.70 -10.94
C GLU A 110 5.70 12.35 -10.03
N TRP A 111 6.21 13.51 -10.47
CA TRP A 111 6.93 14.44 -9.60
C TRP A 111 6.36 15.85 -9.79
N ILE A 112 5.42 16.24 -8.92
CA ILE A 112 4.70 17.52 -9.02
C ILE A 112 5.70 18.70 -8.93
N PRO A 113 5.55 19.75 -9.76
CA PRO A 113 4.44 20.05 -10.67
C PRO A 113 4.67 19.64 -12.15
N ASP A 114 5.38 18.54 -12.43
CA ASP A 114 5.19 17.86 -13.72
C ASP A 114 3.86 17.08 -13.72
N TYR A 115 3.41 16.66 -14.89
CA TYR A 115 2.22 15.83 -15.05
C TYR A 115 2.51 14.35 -14.79
N SER A 116 1.55 13.63 -14.23
CA SER A 116 1.59 12.17 -14.07
C SER A 116 1.82 11.43 -15.40
N HIS A 117 2.52 10.31 -15.33
CA HIS A 117 2.96 9.52 -16.47
C HIS A 117 2.67 8.02 -16.28
N SER A 118 1.98 7.43 -17.26
CA SER A 118 1.58 6.02 -17.25
C SER A 118 2.73 5.06 -17.58
N PHE A 119 2.93 4.05 -16.74
CA PHE A 119 3.71 2.84 -17.00
C PHE A 119 2.97 1.91 -17.98
N SER A 120 2.91 2.30 -19.25
CA SER A 120 2.21 1.60 -20.35
C SER A 120 2.54 0.11 -20.59
N ASN A 121 3.50 -0.48 -19.86
CA ASN A 121 3.87 -1.90 -19.92
C ASN A 121 3.69 -2.61 -18.57
N PHE A 122 2.73 -2.18 -17.75
CA PHE A 122 2.38 -2.80 -16.45
C PHE A 122 0.91 -3.22 -16.46
N ALA A 123 0.65 -4.53 -16.47
CA ALA A 123 -0.72 -5.04 -16.45
C ALA A 123 -1.25 -5.17 -15.01
N ILE A 124 -2.50 -4.76 -14.81
CA ILE A 124 -3.26 -4.89 -13.55
C ILE A 124 -4.58 -5.60 -13.84
N SER A 125 -4.97 -6.53 -12.98
CA SER A 125 -6.29 -7.14 -12.92
C SER A 125 -6.93 -6.91 -11.54
N GLU A 126 -8.26 -7.00 -11.48
CA GLU A 126 -9.00 -7.06 -10.22
C GLU A 126 -8.43 -8.17 -9.32
N GLY A 127 -8.06 -7.83 -8.08
CA GLY A 127 -7.48 -8.77 -7.12
C GLY A 127 -5.97 -8.97 -7.22
N ASP A 128 -5.26 -8.33 -8.15
CA ASP A 128 -3.79 -8.35 -8.16
C ASP A 128 -3.22 -7.62 -6.92
N SER A 129 -2.23 -8.23 -6.27
CA SER A 129 -1.42 -7.60 -5.23
C SER A 129 -0.38 -6.68 -5.87
N ILE A 130 -0.54 -5.36 -5.70
CA ILE A 130 0.32 -4.32 -6.26
C ILE A 130 1.15 -3.69 -5.13
N TYR A 131 2.46 -3.89 -5.17
CA TYR A 131 3.45 -3.19 -4.35
C TYR A 131 3.83 -1.86 -5.00
N MET A 132 3.94 -0.82 -4.18
CA MET A 132 4.23 0.55 -4.58
C MET A 132 5.36 1.11 -3.72
N GLU A 133 6.33 1.79 -4.33
CA GLU A 133 7.47 2.38 -3.63
C GLU A 133 7.93 3.69 -4.29
N VAL A 134 8.19 4.70 -3.46
CA VAL A 134 9.05 5.85 -3.82
C VAL A 134 10.31 5.85 -2.97
N ASP A 135 11.46 6.20 -3.57
CA ASP A 135 12.78 6.30 -2.92
C ASP A 135 13.51 7.57 -3.40
N ALA A 136 13.57 8.58 -2.54
CA ALA A 136 14.23 9.86 -2.77
C ALA A 136 15.71 9.79 -2.36
N SER A 137 16.58 9.46 -3.33
CA SER A 137 18.04 9.52 -3.16
C SER A 137 18.55 10.93 -2.78
N SER A 138 17.80 11.98 -3.13
CA SER A 138 17.93 13.34 -2.62
C SER A 138 16.66 14.14 -2.90
N LYS A 139 16.56 15.35 -2.31
CA LYS A 139 15.50 16.33 -2.55
C LYS A 139 15.19 16.67 -4.02
N THR A 140 16.08 16.36 -4.96
CA THR A 140 15.90 16.56 -6.40
C THR A 140 16.32 15.35 -7.24
N ALA A 141 16.32 14.14 -6.66
CA ALA A 141 16.52 12.90 -7.43
C ALA A 141 15.94 11.69 -6.69
N GLY A 142 15.18 10.86 -7.38
CA GLY A 142 14.51 9.71 -6.76
C GLY A 142 14.00 8.70 -7.77
N VAL A 143 13.33 7.68 -7.24
CA VAL A 143 12.85 6.51 -7.98
C VAL A 143 11.40 6.25 -7.60
N ALA A 144 10.55 6.01 -8.60
CA ALA A 144 9.19 5.49 -8.42
C ALA A 144 9.15 4.05 -8.96
N THR A 145 8.56 3.12 -8.22
CA THR A 145 8.49 1.70 -8.58
C THR A 145 7.12 1.10 -8.28
N LEU A 146 6.59 0.33 -9.23
CA LEU A 146 5.44 -0.56 -9.04
C LEU A 146 5.86 -2.01 -9.30
N GLU A 147 5.37 -2.94 -8.50
CA GLU A 147 5.55 -4.38 -8.72
C GLU A 147 4.22 -5.11 -8.52
N ASN A 148 3.71 -5.75 -9.57
CA ASN A 148 2.55 -6.63 -9.50
C ASN A 148 3.06 -7.99 -8.99
N LEU A 149 2.95 -8.20 -7.68
CA LEU A 149 3.43 -9.39 -6.98
C LEU A 149 2.70 -10.68 -7.44
N THR A 150 1.54 -10.54 -8.08
CA THR A 150 0.74 -11.66 -8.62
C THR A 150 1.28 -12.15 -9.96
N THR A 151 1.77 -11.24 -10.81
CA THR A 151 2.29 -11.55 -12.16
C THR A 151 3.81 -11.53 -12.25
N GLY A 152 4.51 -10.98 -11.27
CA GLY A 152 5.96 -10.75 -11.28
C GLY A 152 6.41 -9.62 -12.21
N GLN A 153 5.49 -8.78 -12.69
CA GLN A 153 5.83 -7.59 -13.47
C GLN A 153 6.33 -6.48 -12.56
N LYS A 154 7.47 -5.86 -12.91
CA LYS A 154 8.04 -4.71 -12.21
C LYS A 154 8.34 -3.60 -13.19
N VAL A 155 7.97 -2.37 -12.84
CA VAL A 155 8.29 -1.14 -13.58
C VAL A 155 8.87 -0.11 -12.64
N THR A 156 9.78 0.70 -13.16
CA THR A 156 10.53 1.70 -12.38
C THR A 156 10.80 2.92 -13.26
N HIS A 157 10.60 4.11 -12.70
CA HIS A 157 11.05 5.39 -13.27
C HIS A 157 12.11 6.03 -12.36
N SER A 158 13.06 6.78 -12.93
CA SER A 158 14.14 7.43 -12.18
C SER A 158 14.24 8.91 -12.55
N PHE A 159 13.91 9.76 -11.59
CA PHE A 159 13.99 11.21 -11.70
C PHE A 159 15.41 11.68 -11.35
N SER A 160 16.12 12.27 -12.30
CA SER A 160 17.47 12.84 -12.08
C SER A 160 17.51 14.38 -12.11
N SER A 161 16.46 15.01 -12.61
CA SER A 161 16.33 16.48 -12.76
C SER A 161 14.83 16.89 -12.79
N PRO A 162 14.08 16.63 -11.70
CA PRO A 162 12.67 16.99 -11.61
C PRO A 162 12.46 18.52 -11.57
N PRO A 163 11.24 19.02 -11.83
CA PRO A 163 10.95 20.46 -11.89
C PRO A 163 10.97 21.19 -10.54
N SER A 164 11.05 20.46 -9.41
CA SER A 164 10.84 20.99 -8.07
C SER A 164 11.80 20.37 -7.03
N THR A 165 11.54 20.60 -5.74
CA THR A 165 12.41 20.15 -4.64
C THR A 165 11.57 19.72 -3.44
N LEU A 166 11.86 18.52 -2.92
CA LEU A 166 11.21 17.92 -1.76
C LEU A 166 11.66 18.58 -0.44
N CYS A 167 10.72 18.86 0.45
CA CYS A 167 10.98 19.19 1.85
C CYS A 167 11.41 17.95 2.67
N GLU A 168 11.05 16.76 2.22
CA GLU A 168 11.18 15.46 2.93
C GLU A 168 10.46 15.50 4.29
N THR A 169 9.33 16.20 4.38
CA THR A 169 8.57 16.44 5.62
C THR A 169 7.29 15.64 5.74
N ASN A 170 6.71 15.20 4.62
CA ASN A 170 5.55 14.31 4.65
C ASN A 170 5.86 12.94 4.03
N ALA A 171 5.16 11.91 4.50
CA ALA A 171 5.20 10.56 3.97
C ALA A 171 3.82 9.92 4.13
N GLU A 172 3.24 9.43 3.03
CA GLU A 172 1.79 9.20 2.99
C GLU A 172 1.33 8.04 2.10
N TRP A 173 0.14 7.56 2.43
CA TRP A 173 -0.60 6.50 1.75
C TRP A 173 -2.03 7.00 1.55
N ILE A 174 -2.41 7.25 0.30
CA ILE A 174 -3.61 8.03 -0.04
C ILE A 174 -4.48 7.26 -1.04
N VAL A 175 -5.80 7.34 -0.82
CA VAL A 175 -6.84 7.09 -1.82
C VAL A 175 -7.46 8.43 -2.22
N GLU A 176 -7.49 8.72 -3.52
CA GLU A 176 -7.76 10.06 -4.05
C GLU A 176 -8.86 10.09 -5.12
N ASP A 177 -9.73 11.10 -5.03
CA ASP A 177 -10.57 11.61 -6.13
C ASP A 177 -9.74 12.62 -6.95
N PHE A 178 -9.15 12.18 -8.06
CA PHE A 178 -8.14 12.98 -8.78
C PHE A 178 -8.74 13.89 -9.85
N GLU A 179 -8.08 15.02 -10.12
CA GLU A 179 -8.54 15.91 -11.19
C GLU A 179 -8.27 15.36 -12.60
N SER A 180 -9.22 15.58 -13.52
CA SER A 180 -9.02 15.34 -14.95
C SER A 180 -9.63 16.50 -15.74
N GLY A 181 -8.82 17.15 -16.58
CA GLY A 181 -9.24 18.34 -17.34
C GLY A 181 -9.40 19.63 -16.51
N GLY A 182 -8.86 19.68 -15.28
CA GLY A 182 -8.98 20.85 -14.38
C GLY A 182 -10.28 20.88 -13.58
N SER A 183 -10.76 19.70 -13.17
CA SER A 183 -11.88 19.50 -12.25
C SER A 183 -11.78 18.09 -11.65
N LEU A 184 -12.26 17.90 -10.42
CA LEU A 184 -12.47 16.57 -9.86
C LEU A 184 -13.39 15.76 -10.76
N ILE A 185 -13.10 14.46 -10.89
CA ILE A 185 -13.96 13.49 -11.54
C ILE A 185 -15.07 13.04 -10.57
N PRO A 186 -16.02 12.18 -10.99
CA PRO A 186 -16.85 11.47 -10.03
C PRO A 186 -16.02 10.43 -9.28
N LEU A 187 -15.87 10.56 -7.96
CA LEU A 187 -15.26 9.54 -7.12
C LEU A 187 -15.92 8.17 -7.35
N ALA A 188 -15.12 7.16 -7.72
CA ALA A 188 -15.59 5.79 -7.85
C ALA A 188 -15.83 5.13 -6.50
N ASN A 189 -16.89 4.32 -6.43
CA ASN A 189 -17.06 3.34 -5.37
C ASN A 189 -16.04 2.21 -5.56
N PHE A 190 -14.91 2.33 -4.87
CA PHE A 190 -13.83 1.35 -4.80
C PHE A 190 -14.04 0.27 -3.71
N GLY A 191 -15.15 0.34 -2.97
CA GLY A 191 -15.42 -0.53 -1.82
C GLY A 191 -14.47 -0.25 -0.66
N SER A 192 -13.29 -0.88 -0.66
CA SER A 192 -12.22 -0.61 0.29
C SER A 192 -10.84 -0.93 -0.28
N VAL A 193 -9.87 -0.09 0.06
CA VAL A 193 -8.45 -0.28 -0.22
C VAL A 193 -7.73 -0.40 1.12
N THR A 194 -6.83 -1.39 1.26
CA THR A 194 -5.95 -1.51 2.42
C THR A 194 -4.50 -1.53 1.97
N PHE A 195 -3.71 -0.60 2.51
CA PHE A 195 -2.25 -0.58 2.41
C PHE A 195 -1.68 -1.48 3.51
N THR A 196 -1.15 -2.62 3.09
CA THR A 196 -0.43 -3.61 3.91
C THR A 196 1.08 -3.48 3.70
N ASP A 197 1.90 -4.01 4.61
CA ASP A 197 3.37 -3.85 4.62
C ASP A 197 3.83 -2.37 4.52
N ALA A 198 2.95 -1.47 4.97
CA ALA A 198 3.04 -0.03 4.77
C ALA A 198 4.06 0.60 5.72
N SER A 199 5.14 1.17 5.17
CA SER A 199 6.20 1.78 5.97
C SER A 199 6.91 2.92 5.24
N ALA A 200 7.20 3.99 5.98
CA ALA A 200 8.05 5.08 5.55
C ALA A 200 9.35 5.05 6.34
N SER A 201 10.49 5.30 5.69
CA SER A 201 11.78 5.43 6.35
C SER A 201 12.45 6.77 6.04
N GLY A 202 13.38 7.15 6.90
CA GLY A 202 14.11 8.40 6.79
C GLY A 202 15.22 8.53 7.83
N SER A 203 15.78 9.73 7.93
CA SER A 203 16.86 10.04 8.88
C SER A 203 16.52 9.78 10.36
N ALA A 204 15.23 9.73 10.70
CA ALA A 204 14.71 9.47 12.04
C ALA A 204 14.41 7.97 12.33
N GLY A 205 14.56 7.06 11.35
CA GLY A 205 14.18 5.65 11.46
C GLY A 205 13.02 5.27 10.54
N THR A 206 12.16 4.36 10.99
CA THR A 206 11.01 3.83 10.23
C THR A 206 9.70 4.06 11.00
N VAL A 207 8.64 4.45 10.29
CA VAL A 207 7.27 4.60 10.78
C VAL A 207 6.28 3.86 9.87
N THR A 208 5.08 3.62 10.38
CA THR A 208 3.92 3.05 9.66
C THR A 208 2.85 4.14 9.47
N PRO A 209 1.79 3.93 8.66
CA PRO A 209 0.59 4.78 8.68
C PRO A 209 0.08 5.12 10.08
N ASN A 210 -0.03 4.12 10.96
CA ASN A 210 -0.47 4.30 12.35
C ASN A 210 0.35 5.38 13.09
N GLY A 211 -0.36 6.35 13.67
CA GLY A 211 0.20 7.52 14.34
C GLY A 211 0.21 8.81 13.49
N GLY A 212 -0.04 8.70 12.18
CA GLY A 212 -0.19 9.85 11.29
C GLY A 212 -1.54 10.57 11.42
N THR A 213 -1.65 11.71 10.75
CA THR A 213 -2.92 12.42 10.54
C THR A 213 -3.79 11.59 9.60
N ILE A 214 -4.99 11.23 10.06
CA ILE A 214 -5.99 10.56 9.24
C ILE A 214 -6.83 11.61 8.52
N ILE A 215 -6.90 11.48 7.20
CA ILE A 215 -7.68 12.36 6.32
C ILE A 215 -8.82 11.54 5.69
N ASP A 216 -10.01 12.14 5.56
CA ASP A 216 -11.13 11.59 4.80
C ASP A 216 -11.61 12.59 3.72
N ILE A 217 -12.00 12.09 2.55
CA ILE A 217 -12.66 12.90 1.50
C ILE A 217 -14.01 13.40 2.02
N GLN A 218 -14.24 14.71 1.91
CA GLN A 218 -15.52 15.37 2.17
C GLN A 218 -15.92 16.26 0.98
N ASP A 219 -17.16 16.11 0.51
CA ASP A 219 -17.68 16.93 -0.58
C ASP A 219 -18.01 18.38 -0.12
N SER A 220 -18.30 19.25 -1.09
CA SER A 220 -18.65 20.65 -0.82
C SER A 220 -19.99 20.87 -0.11
N ASN A 221 -20.77 19.80 0.13
CA ASN A 221 -21.99 19.80 0.94
C ASN A 221 -21.76 19.31 2.38
N GLY A 222 -20.56 18.81 2.70
CA GLY A 222 -20.21 18.21 3.99
C GLY A 222 -20.45 16.69 4.07
N ASN A 223 -20.75 16.01 2.96
CA ASN A 223 -20.87 14.55 2.91
C ASN A 223 -19.48 13.92 2.98
N VAL A 224 -19.24 13.07 3.97
CA VAL A 224 -17.97 12.33 4.12
C VAL A 224 -18.03 11.07 3.25
N LEU A 225 -17.26 11.07 2.16
CA LEU A 225 -17.31 10.05 1.11
C LEU A 225 -16.38 8.85 1.39
N THR A 226 -15.51 8.96 2.40
CA THR A 226 -14.58 7.90 2.81
C THR A 226 -14.45 7.78 4.32
N ASN A 227 -13.97 6.63 4.79
CA ASN A 227 -13.67 6.34 6.20
C ASN A 227 -12.36 5.54 6.27
N CYS A 228 -11.27 6.25 6.55
CA CYS A 228 -9.92 5.72 6.75
C CYS A 228 -9.61 5.50 8.24
N ALA A 229 -8.88 4.42 8.53
CA ALA A 229 -8.41 4.08 9.88
C ALA A 229 -7.23 3.10 9.83
N THR A 230 -6.45 3.00 10.91
CA THR A 230 -5.26 2.14 10.96
C THR A 230 -5.39 0.97 11.93
N SER A 231 -4.95 -0.23 11.55
CA SER A 231 -4.90 -1.41 12.43
C SER A 231 -3.48 -1.99 12.43
N GLY A 232 -2.73 -1.73 13.50
CA GLY A 232 -1.35 -2.18 13.64
C GLY A 232 -0.42 -1.34 12.77
N SER A 233 0.09 -1.91 11.69
CA SER A 233 0.83 -1.23 10.62
C SER A 233 -0.10 -0.67 9.53
N ASP A 234 -1.25 -1.31 9.31
CA ASP A 234 -1.96 -1.21 8.04
C ASP A 234 -2.96 -0.06 8.04
N LEU A 235 -3.17 0.56 6.88
CA LEU A 235 -4.17 1.60 6.65
C LEU A 235 -5.30 1.04 5.79
N THR A 236 -6.53 1.05 6.29
CA THR A 236 -7.73 0.72 5.51
C THR A 236 -8.57 1.95 5.29
N CYS A 237 -8.83 2.27 4.01
CA CYS A 237 -9.80 3.27 3.57
C CYS A 237 -11.02 2.58 2.97
N THR A 238 -12.22 3.02 3.36
CA THR A 238 -13.50 2.48 2.90
C THR A 238 -14.31 3.59 2.24
N TYR A 239 -14.93 3.31 1.10
CA TYR A 239 -15.86 4.23 0.45
C TYR A 239 -17.21 4.26 1.19
N THR A 240 -17.79 5.46 1.41
CA THR A 240 -18.98 5.65 2.25
C THR A 240 -20.07 6.58 1.72
N GLY A 241 -19.88 7.24 0.57
CA GLY A 241 -20.84 8.23 0.01
C GLY A 241 -21.10 8.07 -1.47
#